data_AF-A0A6I2RER2-F1
#
_entry.id   AF-A0A6I2RER2-F1
#
_cell.length_a   1.000
_cell.length_b   1.000
_cell.length_c   1.000
_cell.angle_alpha   90.00
_cell.angle_beta   90.00
_cell.angle_gamma   90.00
#
_symmetry.space_group_name_H-M   'P 1'
#
loop_
_entity.id
_entity.type
_entity.pdbx_description
1 polymer ?
#
loop_
_entity_poly.entity_id
_entity_poly.type
_entity_poly.pdbx_seq_one_letter_code
_entity_poly.pdbx_strand_id
1 'polypeptide(L)' 'MGKNDRFQIIYTQGITDITRILLDTRTGVLYLQTVSGYAGGLTPLLDSEGRPMKWLPEEGEI' A
#
# COMPACT_ATOMS: atom_id res chain seq x y z
N MET A 1 -10.60 -2.34 11.06
CA MET A 1 -9.53 -1.35 10.86
C MET A 1 -10.03 -0.04 11.40
N GLY A 2 -9.45 0.44 12.49
CA GLY A 2 -9.90 1.65 13.17
C GLY A 2 -9.61 2.88 12.31
N LYS A 3 -10.38 3.96 12.53
CA LYS A 3 -10.25 5.24 11.81
C LYS A 3 -8.86 5.91 11.94
N ASN A 4 -7.96 5.35 12.75
CA ASN A 4 -6.63 5.87 13.10
C ASN A 4 -5.48 4.87 12.87
N ASP A 5 -5.69 3.77 12.15
CA ASP A 5 -4.61 2.82 11.90
C ASP A 5 -3.54 3.44 10.99
N ARG A 6 -2.27 3.34 11.40
CA ARG A 6 -1.14 3.90 10.65
C ARG A 6 -1.06 3.34 9.24
N PHE A 7 -1.25 2.03 9.10
CA PHE A 7 -1.23 1.36 7.81
C PHE A 7 -2.65 1.00 7.39
N GLN A 8 -3.11 1.60 6.30
CA GLN A 8 -4.45 1.37 5.76
C GLN A 8 -4.36 0.56 4.47
N ILE A 9 -5.14 -0.52 4.36
CA ILE A 9 -5.29 -1.25 3.11
C ILE A 9 -6.16 -0.42 2.19
N ILE A 10 -5.58 0.07 1.09
CA ILE A 10 -6.29 0.90 0.10
C ILE A 10 -6.62 0.12 -1.18
N TYR A 11 -6.00 -1.05 -1.36
CA TYR A 11 -6.30 -1.95 -2.45
C TYR A 11 -6.10 -3.41 -2.02
N THR A 12 -6.93 -4.31 -2.53
CA THR A 12 -6.78 -5.76 -2.34
C THR A 12 -7.19 -6.47 -3.62
N GLN A 13 -6.38 -7.44 -4.04
CA GLN A 13 -6.62 -8.30 -5.18
C GLN A 13 -6.32 -9.75 -4.83
N GLY A 14 -7.12 -10.67 -5.37
CA GLY A 14 -6.95 -12.11 -5.21
C GLY A 14 -7.67 -12.69 -4.00
N ILE A 15 -7.80 -14.02 -4.00
CA ILE A 15 -8.51 -14.80 -2.96
C ILE A 15 -7.55 -15.78 -2.28
N THR A 16 -6.81 -16.56 -3.07
CA THR A 16 -5.81 -17.54 -2.56
C THR A 16 -4.43 -16.90 -2.44
N ASP A 17 -3.99 -16.20 -3.48
CA ASP A 17 -2.80 -15.36 -3.47
C ASP A 17 -3.26 -13.90 -3.40
N ILE A 18 -2.98 -13.26 -2.27
CA ILE A 18 -3.49 -11.92 -1.98
C ILE A 18 -2.39 -10.91 -2.23
N THR A 19 -2.70 -9.90 -3.05
CA THR A 19 -1.88 -8.70 -3.20
C THR A 19 -2.62 -7.51 -2.60
N ARG A 20 -1.94 -6.72 -1.76
CA ARG A 20 -2.50 -5.50 -1.16
C ARG A 20 -1.59 -4.31 -1.36
N ILE A 21 -2.20 -3.13 -1.44
CA ILE A 21 -1.49 -1.87 -1.29
C ILE A 21 -1.85 -1.29 0.08
N LEU A 22 -0.84 -0.98 0.87
CA LEU A 22 -0.98 -0.35 2.18
C LEU A 22 -0.46 1.09 2.10
N LEU A 23 -1.26 2.04 2.57
CA LEU A 23 -0.88 3.44 2.79
C LEU A 23 -0.37 3.62 4.22
N ASP A 24 0.86 4.13 4.38
CA ASP A 24 1.32 4.69 5.66
C ASP A 24 0.79 6.11 5.82
N THR A 25 -0.25 6.28 6.62
CA THR A 25 -0.95 7.56 6.84
C THR A 25 -0.07 8.62 7.50
N ARG A 26 1.09 8.26 8.06
CA ARG A 26 2.05 9.25 8.61
C ARG A 26 3.02 9.80 7.57
N THR A 27 3.37 9.01 6.55
CA THR A 27 4.44 9.36 5.59
C THR A 27 3.92 9.55 4.17
N GLY A 28 2.71 9.09 3.88
CA GLY A 28 2.12 9.01 2.56
C GLY A 28 2.68 7.88 1.69
N VAL A 29 3.65 7.11 2.18
CA VAL A 29 4.32 6.06 1.40
C VAL A 29 3.41 4.86 1.20
N LEU A 30 3.45 4.29 0.00
CA LEU A 30 2.74 3.08 -0.37
C LEU A 30 3.63 1.85 -0.25
N TYR A 31 3.04 0.76 0.20
CA TYR A 31 3.68 -0.54 0.31
C TYR A 31 2.91 -1.59 -0.47
N LEU A 32 3.63 -2.43 -1.20
CA LEU A 32 3.10 -3.64 -1.82
C LEU A 32 3.28 -4.81 -0.85
N GLN A 33 2.18 -5.44 -0.48
CA GLN A 33 2.17 -6.68 0.29
C GLN A 33 1.70 -7.83 -0.61
N THR A 34 2.42 -8.94 -0.60
CA THR A 34 1.96 -10.20 -1.18
C THR A 34 1.85 -11.27 -0.10
N VAL A 35 0.82 -12.11 -0.18
CA VAL A 35 0.59 -13.24 0.72
C VAL A 35 0.18 -14.43 -0.12
N SER A 36 0.86 -15.56 0.07
CA SER A 36 0.56 -16.84 -0.59
C SER A 36 0.68 -17.96 0.44
N GLY A 37 -0.46 -18.55 0.81
CA GLY A 37 -0.52 -19.52 1.92
C GLY A 37 0.07 -18.95 3.22
N TYR A 38 1.13 -19.58 3.73
CA TYR A 38 1.86 -19.15 4.94
C TYR A 38 3.08 -18.25 4.66
N ALA A 39 3.34 -17.92 3.39
CA ALA A 39 4.42 -17.05 2.98
C ALA A 39 3.89 -15.66 2.62
N GLY A 40 4.79 -14.69 2.61
CA GLY A 40 4.47 -13.33 2.16
C GLY A 40 5.67 -12.42 2.17
N GLY A 41 5.47 -11.22 1.62
CA GLY A 41 6.48 -10.18 1.54
C GLY A 41 5.85 -8.80 1.65
N LEU A 42 6.67 -7.83 2.04
CA LEU A 42 6.33 -6.42 2.08
C LEU A 42 7.50 -5.63 1.51
N THR A 43 7.22 -4.74 0.57
CA THR A 43 8.20 -3.81 -0.01
C THR A 43 7.56 -2.44 -0.17
N PRO A 44 8.32 -1.34 -0.08
CA PRO A 44 7.88 -0.07 -0.63
C PRO A 44 7.47 -0.26 -2.10
N LEU A 45 6.34 0.32 -2.49
CA LEU A 45 6.00 0.49 -3.90
C LEU A 45 6.89 1.62 -4.42
N LEU A 46 7.54 1.42 -5.57
CA LEU A 46 8.50 2.39 -6.10
C LEU A 46 7.90 3.18 -7.27
N ASP A 47 8.28 4.44 -7.39
CA ASP A 47 8.03 5.27 -8.56
C ASP A 47 8.98 4.89 -9.72
N SER A 48 8.82 5.56 -10.86
CA SER A 48 9.66 5.34 -12.05
C SER A 48 11.14 5.69 -11.86
N GLU A 49 11.48 6.44 -10.80
CA GLU A 49 12.85 6.82 -10.44
C GLU A 49 13.44 5.90 -9.36
N GLY A 50 12.69 4.87 -8.94
CA GLY A 50 13.11 3.90 -7.92
C GLY A 50 13.00 4.43 -6.48
N ARG A 51 12.29 5.54 -6.26
CA ARG A 51 12.04 6.08 -4.91
C ARG A 51 10.72 5.53 -4.36
N PRO A 52 10.52 5.53 -3.03
CA PRO A 52 9.22 5.18 -2.45
C PRO A 52 8.09 6.05 -3.01
N MET A 53 7.13 5.40 -3.64
CA MET A 53 5.92 6.02 -4.17
C MET A 53 5.10 6.58 -3.01
N LYS A 54 4.69 7.84 -3.15
CA LYS A 54 3.79 8.50 -2.21
C LYS A 54 2.42 8.66 -2.84
N TRP A 55 1.38 8.48 -2.05
CA TRP A 55 0.02 8.86 -2.39
C TRP A 55 -0.08 10.38 -2.32
N LEU A 56 0.16 11.05 -3.46
CA LEU A 56 -0.25 12.43 -3.63
C LEU A 56 -1.71 12.39 -4.10
N PRO A 57 -2.67 13.06 -3.42
CA PRO A 57 -3.91 13.40 -4.11
C PRO A 57 -3.50 14.23 -5.33
N GLU A 58 -4.05 13.93 -6.51
CA GLU A 58 -3.90 14.86 -7.64
C GLU A 58 -4.37 16.24 -7.16
N GLU A 59 -3.62 17.30 -7.50
CA GLU A 59 -4.06 18.66 -7.23
C GLU A 59 -5.40 18.89 -7.93
N GLY A 60 -6.53 18.75 -7.21
CA GLY A 60 -7.84 19.08 -7.79
C GLY A 60 -9.07 18.31 -7.31
N GLU A 61 -8.97 17.22 -6.55
CA GLU A 61 -10.18 16.56 -6.01
C GLU A 61 -10.35 16.84 -4.50
N ILE A 62 -11.21 17.83 -4.21
CA ILE A 62 -11.93 18.03 -2.93
C ILE A 62 -13.40 17.67 -3.09
#